data_AF-A0A2S0JZ91-F1
#
_entry.id   AF-A0A2S0JZ91-F1
#
_cell.length_a   1.000
_cell.length_b   1.000
_cell.length_c   1.000
_cell.angle_alpha   90.00
_cell.angle_beta   90.00
_cell.angle_gamma   90.00
#
_symmetry.space_group_name_H-M   'P 1'
#
loop_
_entity.id
_entity.type
_entity.pdbx_description
1 polymer ?
#
loop_
_entity_poly.entity_id
_entity_poly.type
_entity_poly.pdbx_seq_one_letter_code
_entity_poly.pdbx_strand_id
1 'polypeptide(L)' 'MKSVNFQLDHHNALEITQINEQLYEMRLSVNGSISVFYLTREQLCTDSRIEAFQDRLSSDLFTDNK' A
#
# COMPACT_ATOMS: atom_id res chain seq x y z
N MET A 1 -6.58 3.50 17.31
CA MET A 1 -5.70 2.95 16.25
C MET A 1 -6.60 2.59 15.08
N LYS A 2 -6.31 3.10 13.88
CA LYS A 2 -7.09 2.82 12.66
C LYS A 2 -6.13 2.30 11.60
N SER A 3 -6.53 1.29 10.84
CA SER A 3 -5.74 0.75 9.73
C SER A 3 -6.61 0.54 8.51
N VAL A 4 -5.97 0.60 7.34
CA VAL A 4 -6.55 0.25 6.05
C VAL A 4 -5.62 -0.78 5.42
N ASN A 5 -6.18 -1.86 4.88
CA ASN A 5 -5.44 -2.92 4.22
C ASN A 5 -6.04 -3.16 2.83
N PHE A 6 -5.18 -3.19 1.82
CA PHE A 6 -5.49 -3.56 0.45
C PHE A 6 -4.69 -4.80 0.07
N GLN A 7 -5.36 -5.93 -0.09
CA GLN A 7 -4.78 -7.18 -0.58
C GLN A 7 -5.07 -7.30 -2.07
N LEU A 8 -4.03 -7.46 -2.89
CA LEU A 8 -4.16 -7.62 -4.35
C LEU A 8 -4.22 -9.09 -4.71
N ASP A 9 -3.24 -9.84 -4.22
CA ASP A 9 -3.12 -11.28 -4.37
C ASP A 9 -2.43 -11.87 -3.12
N HIS A 10 -2.08 -13.16 -3.19
CA HIS A 10 -1.46 -13.87 -2.06
C HIS A 10 -0.11 -13.30 -1.64
N HIS A 11 0.57 -12.54 -2.49
CA HIS A 11 1.94 -12.06 -2.28
C HIS A 11 2.07 -10.53 -2.28
N ASN A 12 1.08 -9.82 -2.79
CA ASN A 12 1.06 -8.37 -2.94
C ASN A 12 -0.03 -7.73 -2.05
N ALA A 13 0.38 -6.87 -1.12
CA ALA A 13 -0.53 -6.18 -0.20
C ALA A 13 0.05 -4.84 0.25
N LEU A 14 -0.84 -3.88 0.55
CA LEU A 14 -0.52 -2.59 1.14
C LEU A 14 -1.33 -2.42 2.42
N GLU A 15 -0.66 -2.25 3.54
CA GLU A 15 -1.29 -1.91 4.82
C GLU A 15 -0.81 -0.53 5.28
N ILE A 16 -1.73 0.32 5.72
CA ILE A 16 -1.42 1.61 6.33
C ILE A 16 -2.07 1.65 7.70
N THR A 17 -1.26 1.81 8.75
CA THR A 17 -1.71 1.92 10.14
C THR A 17 -1.39 3.30 10.68
N GLN A 18 -2.41 3.99 11.19
CA GLN A 18 -2.22 5.24 11.92
C GLN A 18 -1.68 4.95 13.32
N ILE A 19 -0.44 5.37 13.59
CA ILE A 19 0.20 5.24 14.90
C ILE A 19 -0.24 6.39 15.82
N ASN A 20 -0.24 7.62 15.30
CA ASN A 20 -0.79 8.81 15.98
C ASN A 20 -1.28 9.85 14.94
N GLU A 21 -1.58 11.08 15.36
CA GLU A 21 -2.11 12.12 14.46
C GLU A 21 -1.18 12.47 13.29
N GLN A 22 0.13 12.34 13.50
CA GLN A 22 1.15 12.78 12.56
C GLN A 22 1.96 11.63 11.96
N LEU A 23 1.93 10.42 12.54
CA LEU A 23 2.75 9.28 12.16
C LEU A 23 1.92 8.09 11.68
N TYR A 24 2.31 7.56 10.53
CA TYR A 24 1.71 6.41 9.88
C TYR A 24 2.78 5.37 9.58
N GLU A 25 2.42 4.10 9.75
CA GLU A 25 3.21 2.96 9.31
C GLU A 25 2.61 2.43 8.01
N MET A 26 3.40 2.35 6.95
CA MET A 26 3.04 1.73 5.68
C MET A 26 3.82 0.43 5.53
N ARG A 27 3.12 -0.69 5.36
CA ARG A 27 3.70 -2.00 5.03
C ARG A 27 3.35 -2.34 3.60
N LEU A 28 4.38 -2.55 2.80
CA LEU A 28 4.26 -2.97 1.42
C LEU A 28 4.79 -4.40 1.30
N SER A 29 3.90 -5.35 1.03
CA SER A 29 4.24 -6.70 0.62
C SER A 29 4.28 -6.75 -0.90
N VAL A 30 5.42 -7.13 -1.48
CA VAL A 30 5.54 -7.41 -2.92
C VAL A 30 6.26 -8.74 -3.09
N ASN A 31 5.64 -9.68 -3.81
CA ASN A 31 6.18 -11.01 -4.05
C ASN A 31 6.65 -11.72 -2.76
N GLY A 32 5.90 -11.56 -1.67
CA GLY A 32 6.21 -12.16 -0.37
C GLY A 32 7.32 -11.46 0.43
N SER A 33 7.93 -10.41 -0.12
CA SER A 33 8.89 -9.57 0.62
C SER A 33 8.17 -8.37 1.22
N ILE A 34 8.40 -8.11 2.52
CA ILE A 34 7.74 -7.02 3.25
C ILE A 34 8.74 -5.88 3.48
N SER A 35 8.37 -4.68 3.06
CA SER A 35 9.03 -3.43 3.41
C SER A 35 8.14 -2.58 4.33
N VAL A 36 8.73 -1.95 5.33
CA VAL A 36 8.01 -1.10 6.30
C VAL A 36 8.56 0.32 6.24
N PHE A 37 7.67 1.30 6.21
CA PHE A 37 8.00 2.71 6.15
C PHE A 37 7.21 3.49 7.20
N TYR A 38 7.86 4.48 7.81
CA TYR A 38 7.21 5.43 8.70
C TYR A 38 7.12 6.78 8.01
N LEU A 39 5.91 7.28 7.87
CA LEU A 39 5.60 8.47 7.07
C LEU A 39 4.78 9.45 7.90
N THR A 40 5.04 10.74 7.68
CA THR A 40 4.09 11.76 8.10
C THR A 40 2.83 11.72 7.25
N ARG A 41 1.75 12.38 7.70
CA ARG A 41 0.53 12.52 6.88
C ARG A 41 0.81 13.14 5.51
N GLU A 42 1.64 14.18 5.46
CA GLU A 42 1.99 14.87 4.21
C GLU A 42 2.77 13.96 3.26
N GLN A 43 3.74 13.21 3.80
CA GLN A 43 4.49 12.22 3.04
C GLN A 43 3.58 11.13 2.51
N LEU A 44 2.67 10.61 3.33
CA LEU A 44 1.71 9.58 2.92
C LEU A 44 0.82 10.07 1.77
N CYS A 45 0.39 11.33 1.77
CA CYS A 45 -0.46 11.88 0.72
C CYS A 45 0.27 12.16 -0.60
N THR A 46 1.61 12.21 -0.60
CA THR A 46 2.43 12.51 -1.78
C THR A 46 3.34 11.33 -2.16
N ASP A 47 3.16 10.18 -1.52
CA ASP A 47 4.01 9.01 -1.72
C ASP A 47 3.70 8.32 -3.04
N SER A 48 4.59 8.47 -4.02
CA SER A 48 4.46 7.87 -5.36
C SER A 48 4.41 6.34 -5.35
N ARG A 49 4.80 5.67 -4.25
CA ARG A 49 4.67 4.21 -4.11
C ARG A 49 3.22 3.78 -3.94
N ILE A 50 2.37 4.65 -3.38
CA ILE A 50 0.93 4.42 -3.28
C ILE A 50 0.29 4.53 -4.66
N GLU A 51 0.68 5.53 -5.44
CA GLU A 51 0.23 5.69 -6.84
C GLU A 51 0.66 4.48 -7.68
N ALA A 52 1.92 4.05 -7.60
CA ALA A 52 2.41 2.87 -8.30
C ALA A 52 1.68 1.57 -7.86
N PHE A 53 1.20 1.50 -6.62
CA PHE A 53 0.37 0.39 -6.14
C PHE A 53 -1.05 0.43 -6.73
N GLN A 54 -1.63 1.61 -6.90
CA GLN A 54 -2.93 1.82 -7.57
C GLN A 54 -2.88 1.52 -9.07
N ASP A 55 -1.77 1.83 -9.73
CA ASP A 55 -1.58 1.52 -11.15
C ASP A 55 -1.50 0.01 -11.38
N ARG A 56 -0.78 -0.72 -10.51
CA ARG A 56 -0.70 -2.20 -10.57
C ARG A 56 -2.04 -2.86 -10.30
N LEU A 57 -2.79 -2.34 -9.32
CA LEU A 57 -4.19 -2.70 -9.07
C LEU A 57 -5.04 -2.60 -10.34
N SER A 58 -4.89 -1.48 -11.05
CA SER A 58 -5.64 -1.22 -12.26
C SER A 58 -5.21 -2.17 -13.38
N SER A 59 -3.91 -2.41 -13.58
CA SER A 59 -3.43 -3.32 -14.62
C SER A 59 -3.85 -4.78 -14.40
N ASP A 60 -3.82 -5.27 -13.16
CA ASP A 60 -4.16 -6.66 -12.83
C ASP A 60 -5.67 -6.93 -12.96
N LEU A 61 -6.53 -5.91 -12.80
CA LEU A 61 -7.96 -6.03 -13.08
C LEU A 61 -8.31 -6.16 -14.58
N PHE A 62 -7.44 -5.71 -15.48
CA PHE A 62 -7.69 -5.73 -16.93
C PHE A 62 -7.02 -6.88 -17.68
N THR A 63 -6.26 -7.76 -17.00
CA THR A 63 -5.59 -8.91 -17.62
C THR A 63 -6.43 -10.20 -17.63
N ASP A 64 -7.61 -10.21 -17.01
CA ASP A 64 -8.46 -11.40 -16.88
C ASP A 64 -9.62 -11.45 -17.91
N ASN A 65 -9.32 -11.12 -19.17
CA ASN A 65 -10.20 -11.40 -20.31
C ASN A 65 -9.39 -12.03 -21.45
N LYS A 66 -9.23 -13.35 -21.39
CA LYS A 66 -8.89 -14.19 -22.55
C LYS A 66 -9.82 -15.37 -22.65
#